data_AF-A0AAD7GLX7-F1
#
_entry.id   AF-A0AAD7GLX7-F1
#
_cell.length_a   1.000
_cell.length_b   1.000
_cell.length_c   1.000
_cell.angle_alpha   90.00
_cell.angle_beta   90.00
_cell.angle_gamma   90.00
#
_symmetry.space_group_name_H-M   'P 1'
#
loop_
_entity.id
_entity.type
_entity.pdbx_description
1 polymer ?
#
loop_
_entity_poly.entity_id
_entity_poly.type
_entity_poly.pdbx_seq_one_letter_code
_entity_poly.pdbx_strand_id
1 'polypeptide(L)'
;MQRLAKISGDVRREAHGLYHESLSVMSQGDYRECIALTRRGRTALSLCGFSQGQLNYGLMGIQAEVHKLKSEYSEAQDIQSQIFRETTNDKHQQAFSLMNIAEIEVMIGIPKTKIQKAIDASQAISRASENSMMTLVCDATQADLNLREGDMSSTPFRRCLQVGWGTFAEVVSFCLERLANISRWEAFHPTSWPTVYLAHSLKVKESLGIYKALQFLGDVFLWIHQNGCSPQQSRVHDPYWGYLQ
;
A
#
# COMPACT_ATOMS: atom_id res chain seq x y z
N MET A 1 16.35 22.19 -7.07
CA MET A 1 16.67 21.58 -8.39
C MET A 1 15.67 21.94 -9.50
N GLN A 2 14.36 21.93 -9.24
CA GLN A 2 13.32 22.25 -10.24
C GLN A 2 13.51 23.61 -10.95
N ARG A 3 13.89 24.68 -10.23
CA ARG A 3 14.16 26.01 -10.84
C ARG A 3 15.30 25.97 -11.86
N LEU A 4 16.35 25.18 -11.61
CA LEU A 4 17.48 25.05 -12.53
C LEU A 4 17.11 24.23 -13.78
N ALA A 5 16.31 23.17 -13.63
CA ALA A 5 15.83 22.38 -14.76
C ALA A 5 14.93 23.19 -15.69
N LYS A 6 14.05 24.03 -15.12
CA LYS A 6 13.20 24.95 -15.87
C LYS A 6 14.01 26.00 -16.64
N ILE A 7 15.12 26.48 -16.07
CA ILE A 7 16.03 27.42 -16.73
C ILE A 7 16.84 26.70 -17.82
N SER A 8 17.23 25.44 -17.62
CA SER A 8 18.04 24.68 -18.57
C SER A 8 17.25 23.99 -19.68
N GLY A 9 15.91 24.03 -19.64
CA GLY A 9 15.04 23.30 -20.57
C GLY A 9 15.11 21.77 -20.44
N ASP A 10 15.59 21.24 -19.30
CA ASP A 10 15.68 19.80 -19.06
C ASP A 10 14.34 19.29 -18.52
N VAL A 11 13.43 18.99 -19.46
CA VAL A 11 12.06 18.56 -19.17
C VAL A 11 12.02 17.27 -18.33
N ARG A 12 12.98 16.36 -18.52
CA ARG A 12 13.04 15.11 -17.76
C ARG A 12 13.39 15.39 -16.29
N ARG A 13 14.37 16.26 -16.03
CA ARG A 13 14.70 16.69 -14.66
C ARG A 13 13.57 17.47 -14.02
N GLU A 14 12.86 18.32 -14.77
CA GLU A 14 11.69 19.04 -14.26
C GLU A 14 10.59 18.05 -13.84
N ALA A 15 10.27 17.07 -14.70
CA ALA A 15 9.28 16.04 -14.38
C ALA A 15 9.68 15.19 -13.16
N HIS A 16 10.96 14.86 -12.99
CA HIS A 16 11.44 14.20 -11.78
C HIS A 16 11.28 15.09 -10.54
N GLY A 17 11.54 16.39 -10.65
CA GLY A 17 11.28 17.35 -9.58
C GLY A 17 9.81 17.36 -9.17
N LEU A 18 8.90 17.42 -10.15
CA LEU A 18 7.45 17.38 -9.94
C LEU A 18 7.00 16.05 -9.32
N TYR A 19 7.60 14.93 -9.70
CA TYR A 19 7.35 13.62 -9.09
C TYR A 19 7.64 13.63 -7.59
N HIS A 20 8.84 14.06 -7.18
CA HIS A 20 9.21 14.09 -5.76
C HIS A 20 8.39 15.12 -4.97
N GLU A 21 8.12 16.29 -5.56
CA GLU A 21 7.25 17.30 -4.95
C GLU A 21 5.85 16.76 -4.72
N SER A 22 5.28 16.03 -5.70
CA SER A 22 3.96 15.42 -5.57
C SER A 22 3.89 14.38 -4.46
N LEU A 23 4.94 13.58 -4.22
CA LEU A 23 5.01 12.65 -3.08
C LEU A 23 5.01 13.40 -1.74
N SER A 24 5.77 14.50 -1.65
CA SER A 24 5.83 15.31 -0.44
C SER A 24 4.51 16.01 -0.14
N VAL A 25 3.82 16.50 -1.17
CA VAL A 25 2.53 17.18 -1.03
C VAL A 25 1.43 16.16 -0.70
N MET A 26 1.48 14.96 -1.31
CA MET A 26 0.59 13.85 -0.96
C MET A 26 0.72 13.45 0.50
N SER A 27 1.94 13.34 1.03
CA SER A 27 2.15 12.98 2.44
C SER A 27 1.68 14.04 3.43
N GLN A 28 1.54 15.29 2.99
CA GLN A 28 0.95 16.40 3.76
C GLN A 28 -0.59 16.44 3.67
N GLY A 29 -1.21 15.58 2.83
CA GLY A 29 -2.66 15.54 2.64
C GLY A 29 -3.21 16.57 1.66
N ASP A 30 -2.37 17.38 1.00
CA ASP A 30 -2.82 18.32 -0.04
C ASP A 30 -2.99 17.61 -1.38
N TYR A 31 -4.05 16.82 -1.45
CA TYR A 31 -4.37 15.99 -2.62
C TYR A 31 -4.67 16.80 -3.88
N ARG A 32 -5.17 18.04 -3.73
CA ARG A 32 -5.47 18.91 -4.88
C ARG A 32 -4.19 19.37 -5.56
N GLU A 33 -3.24 19.87 -4.79
CA GLU A 33 -1.95 20.31 -5.34
C GLU A 33 -1.15 19.12 -5.88
N CYS A 34 -1.19 17.96 -5.21
CA CYS A 34 -0.56 16.74 -5.70
C CYS A 34 -1.06 16.34 -7.10
N ILE A 35 -2.38 16.36 -7.33
CA ILE A 35 -2.96 16.09 -8.67
C ILE A 35 -2.51 17.15 -9.68
N ALA A 36 -2.42 18.42 -9.30
CA ALA A 36 -1.95 19.48 -10.19
C ALA A 36 -0.48 19.26 -10.61
N LEU A 37 0.39 18.90 -9.67
CA LEU A 37 1.80 18.61 -9.92
C LEU A 37 1.99 17.39 -10.82
N THR A 38 1.28 16.29 -10.54
CA THR A 38 1.34 15.08 -11.38
C THR A 38 0.89 15.35 -12.81
N ARG A 39 -0.22 16.07 -13.01
CA ARG A 39 -0.71 16.47 -14.35
C ARG A 39 0.30 17.36 -15.09
N ARG A 40 0.93 18.31 -14.40
CA ARG A 40 1.98 19.16 -14.98
C ARG A 40 3.17 18.32 -15.45
N GLY A 41 3.64 17.38 -14.61
CA GLY A 41 4.75 16.48 -14.96
C GLY A 41 4.43 15.61 -16.17
N ARG A 42 3.23 15.03 -16.21
CA ARG A 42 2.75 14.20 -17.34
C ARG A 42 2.64 15.01 -18.63
N THR A 43 2.12 16.23 -18.55
CA THR A 43 2.02 17.15 -19.71
C THR A 43 3.41 17.46 -20.25
N ALA A 44 4.37 17.78 -19.38
CA ALA A 44 5.73 18.07 -19.78
C ALA A 44 6.39 16.88 -20.49
N LEU A 45 6.25 15.66 -19.94
CA LEU A 45 6.76 14.44 -20.57
C LEU A 45 6.10 14.16 -21.92
N SER A 46 4.78 14.35 -22.02
CA SER A 46 4.06 14.15 -23.28
C SER A 46 4.52 15.09 -24.38
N LEU A 47 4.76 16.37 -24.06
CA LEU A 47 5.25 17.37 -25.02
C LEU A 47 6.63 17.01 -25.59
N CYS A 48 7.40 16.19 -24.87
CA CYS A 48 8.72 15.72 -25.31
C CYS A 48 8.72 14.26 -25.81
N GLY A 49 7.54 13.65 -26.03
CA GLY A 49 7.45 12.28 -26.55
C GLY A 49 7.77 11.18 -25.52
N PHE A 50 7.80 11.49 -24.23
CA PHE A 50 8.06 10.55 -23.14
C PHE A 50 6.77 10.07 -22.43
N SER A 51 5.64 10.06 -23.13
CA SER A 51 4.34 9.68 -22.58
C SER A 51 4.24 8.22 -22.15
N GLN A 52 5.09 7.34 -22.69
CA GLN A 52 5.11 5.90 -22.37
C GLN A 52 6.32 5.51 -21.49
N GLY A 53 6.91 6.48 -20.79
CA GLY A 53 8.07 6.27 -19.93
C GLY A 53 7.71 5.94 -18.47
N GLN A 54 8.63 5.27 -17.78
CA GLN A 54 8.54 4.93 -16.35
C GLN A 54 8.12 6.11 -15.47
N LEU A 55 8.69 7.29 -15.72
CA LEU A 55 8.37 8.49 -14.94
C LEU A 55 6.92 8.94 -15.13
N ASN A 56 6.35 8.79 -16.34
CA ASN A 56 4.95 9.09 -16.59
C ASN A 56 4.04 8.11 -15.83
N TYR A 57 4.36 6.81 -15.85
CA TYR A 57 3.62 5.81 -15.07
C TYR A 57 3.74 6.02 -13.56
N GLY A 58 4.91 6.44 -13.07
CA GLY A 58 5.09 6.84 -11.67
C GLY A 58 4.17 8.01 -11.28
N LEU A 59 4.10 9.06 -12.12
CA LEU A 59 3.18 10.19 -11.89
C LEU A 59 1.70 9.76 -11.94
N MET A 60 1.34 8.83 -12.84
CA MET A 60 0.00 8.24 -12.88
C MET A 60 -0.29 7.41 -11.63
N GLY A 61 0.68 6.63 -11.15
CA GLY A 61 0.58 5.85 -9.92
C GLY A 61 0.31 6.72 -8.70
N ILE A 62 1.01 7.85 -8.56
CA ILE A 62 0.74 8.84 -7.51
C ILE A 62 -0.67 9.39 -7.64
N GLN A 63 -1.11 9.74 -8.86
CA GLN A 63 -2.48 10.24 -9.06
C GLN A 63 -3.54 9.19 -8.67
N ALA A 64 -3.33 7.92 -9.02
CA ALA A 64 -4.20 6.82 -8.62
C ALA A 64 -4.24 6.65 -7.09
N GLU A 65 -3.09 6.76 -6.42
CA GLU A 65 -3.00 6.69 -4.97
C GLU A 65 -3.79 7.83 -4.31
N VAL A 66 -3.68 9.05 -4.83
CA VAL A 66 -4.47 10.19 -4.34
C VAL A 66 -5.97 9.95 -4.50
N HIS A 67 -6.42 9.45 -5.65
CA HIS A 67 -7.83 9.11 -5.85
C HIS A 67 -8.28 8.02 -4.86
N LYS A 68 -7.47 6.99 -4.63
CA LYS A 68 -7.72 5.95 -3.62
C LYS A 68 -7.86 6.54 -2.20
N LEU A 69 -6.97 7.45 -1.81
CA LEU A 69 -7.00 8.14 -0.51
C LEU A 69 -8.22 9.04 -0.33
N LYS A 70 -8.78 9.56 -1.43
CA LYS A 70 -10.03 10.35 -1.46
C LYS A 70 -11.30 9.49 -1.57
N SER A 71 -11.17 8.15 -1.57
CA SER A 71 -12.25 7.21 -1.85
C SER A 71 -12.88 7.36 -3.25
N GLU A 72 -12.14 7.94 -4.20
CA GLU A 72 -12.49 8.03 -5.63
C GLU A 72 -11.98 6.77 -6.35
N TYR A 73 -12.53 5.62 -5.94
CA TYR A 73 -11.99 4.31 -6.32
C TYR A 73 -12.14 3.97 -7.80
N SER A 74 -13.19 4.47 -8.46
CA SER A 74 -13.39 4.28 -9.90
C SER A 74 -12.26 4.92 -10.70
N GLU A 75 -11.92 6.17 -10.37
CA GLU A 75 -10.85 6.92 -11.00
C GLU A 75 -9.48 6.28 -10.75
N ALA A 76 -9.23 5.81 -9.52
CA ALA A 76 -8.01 5.08 -9.19
C ALA A 76 -7.89 3.78 -10.02
N GLN A 77 -8.98 3.02 -10.15
CA GLN A 77 -9.02 1.78 -10.92
C GLN A 77 -8.81 2.02 -12.41
N ASP A 78 -9.42 3.07 -12.98
CA ASP A 78 -9.27 3.44 -14.38
C ASP A 78 -7.82 3.78 -14.71
N ILE A 79 -7.15 4.55 -13.85
CA ILE A 79 -5.75 4.91 -14.02
C ILE A 79 -4.85 3.66 -13.95
N GLN A 80 -5.04 2.78 -12.95
CA GLN A 80 -4.23 1.56 -12.83
C GLN A 80 -4.45 0.60 -13.99
N SER A 81 -5.69 0.50 -14.47
CA SER A 81 -6.03 -0.29 -15.65
C SER A 81 -5.39 0.28 -16.91
N GLN A 82 -5.29 1.61 -17.02
CA GLN A 82 -4.56 2.27 -18.09
C GLN A 82 -3.06 1.95 -18.04
N ILE A 83 -2.42 2.12 -16.87
CA ILE A 83 -1.00 1.79 -16.69
C ILE A 83 -0.74 0.34 -17.11
N PHE A 84 -1.53 -0.61 -16.61
CA PHE A 84 -1.40 -2.03 -16.94
C PHE A 84 -1.45 -2.32 -18.45
N ARG A 85 -2.37 -1.66 -19.18
CA ARG A 85 -2.51 -1.81 -20.64
C ARG A 85 -1.33 -1.22 -21.40
N GLU A 86 -0.76 -0.13 -20.92
CA GLU A 86 0.35 0.59 -21.58
C GLU A 86 1.72 -0.06 -21.29
N THR A 87 1.85 -0.82 -20.21
CA THR A 87 3.14 -1.39 -19.77
C THR A 87 3.34 -2.85 -20.18
N THR A 88 2.91 -3.26 -21.37
CA THR A 88 2.94 -4.68 -21.81
C THR A 88 4.31 -5.37 -21.74
N ASN A 89 5.36 -4.59 -21.95
CA ASN A 89 6.76 -5.04 -21.93
C ASN A 89 7.45 -4.86 -20.57
N ASP A 90 6.82 -4.20 -19.61
CA ASP A 90 7.35 -4.03 -18.26
C ASP A 90 6.57 -4.89 -17.27
N LYS A 91 7.12 -6.08 -17.02
CA LYS A 91 6.55 -7.06 -16.09
C LYS A 91 6.47 -6.54 -14.66
N HIS A 92 7.40 -5.71 -14.24
CA HIS A 92 7.35 -5.14 -12.89
C HIS A 92 6.14 -4.22 -12.74
N GLN A 93 5.96 -3.29 -13.69
CA GLN A 93 4.82 -2.37 -13.66
C GLN A 93 3.48 -3.08 -13.87
N GLN A 94 3.42 -4.13 -14.70
CA GLN A 94 2.20 -4.95 -14.84
C GLN A 94 1.79 -5.61 -13.52
N ALA A 95 2.74 -6.27 -12.84
CA ALA A 95 2.47 -6.90 -11.56
C ALA A 95 2.03 -5.86 -10.52
N PHE A 96 2.73 -4.73 -10.44
CA PHE A 96 2.38 -3.66 -9.51
C PHE A 96 0.98 -3.08 -9.76
N SER A 97 0.59 -2.84 -11.02
CA SER A 97 -0.75 -2.35 -11.35
C SER A 97 -1.84 -3.37 -11.04
N LEU A 98 -1.60 -4.67 -11.26
CA LEU A 98 -2.53 -5.73 -10.84
C LEU A 98 -2.72 -5.76 -9.31
N MET A 99 -1.65 -5.56 -8.53
CA MET A 99 -1.76 -5.46 -7.07
C MET A 99 -2.57 -4.24 -6.64
N ASN A 100 -2.33 -3.08 -7.24
CA ASN A 100 -3.12 -1.89 -6.94
C ASN A 100 -4.60 -2.06 -7.31
N ILE A 101 -4.92 -2.74 -8.42
CA ILE A 101 -6.29 -3.10 -8.79
C ILE A 101 -6.90 -4.01 -7.73
N ALA A 102 -6.21 -5.07 -7.32
CA ALA A 102 -6.68 -5.98 -6.28
C ALA A 102 -6.96 -5.23 -4.97
N GLU A 103 -6.08 -4.30 -4.57
CA GLU A 103 -6.27 -3.48 -3.38
C GLU A 103 -7.51 -2.58 -3.47
N ILE A 104 -7.74 -1.92 -4.61
CA ILE A 104 -8.94 -1.10 -4.84
C ILE A 104 -10.20 -1.96 -4.80
N GLU A 105 -10.16 -3.14 -5.41
CA GLU A 105 -11.28 -4.08 -5.41
C GLU A 105 -11.61 -4.57 -3.99
N VAL A 106 -10.60 -4.80 -3.14
CA VAL A 106 -10.78 -5.07 -1.71
C VAL A 106 -11.48 -3.90 -1.00
N MET A 107 -11.11 -2.65 -1.30
CA MET A 107 -11.68 -1.46 -0.66
C MET A 107 -13.16 -1.24 -1.01
N ILE A 108 -13.58 -1.58 -2.23
CA ILE A 108 -14.97 -1.41 -2.68
C ILE A 108 -15.84 -2.67 -2.45
N GLY A 109 -15.31 -3.70 -1.78
CA GLY A 109 -16.07 -4.91 -1.42
C GLY A 109 -16.37 -5.85 -2.60
N ILE A 110 -15.49 -5.90 -3.60
CA ILE A 110 -15.60 -6.88 -4.68
C ILE A 110 -15.47 -8.32 -4.12
N PRO A 111 -16.18 -9.31 -4.68
CA PRO A 111 -16.04 -10.71 -4.25
C PRO A 111 -14.59 -11.22 -4.34
N LYS A 112 -14.16 -11.98 -3.32
CA LYS A 112 -12.82 -12.58 -3.21
C LYS A 112 -12.36 -13.28 -4.49
N THR A 113 -13.25 -14.02 -5.15
CA THR A 113 -12.92 -14.79 -6.37
C THR A 113 -12.44 -13.91 -7.53
N LYS A 114 -12.87 -12.64 -7.59
CA LYS A 114 -12.41 -11.69 -8.61
C LYS A 114 -11.06 -11.07 -8.22
N ILE A 115 -10.92 -10.64 -6.97
CA ILE A 115 -9.67 -10.12 -6.40
C ILE A 115 -8.54 -11.15 -6.56
N GLN A 116 -8.84 -12.42 -6.28
CA GLN A 116 -7.89 -13.53 -6.37
C GLN A 116 -7.26 -13.65 -7.77
N LYS A 117 -8.03 -13.40 -8.83
CA LYS A 117 -7.51 -13.46 -10.21
C LYS A 117 -6.41 -12.41 -10.44
N ALA A 118 -6.57 -11.21 -9.90
CA ALA A 118 -5.57 -10.15 -10.03
C ALA A 118 -4.30 -10.49 -9.21
N ILE A 119 -4.48 -11.02 -7.99
CA ILE A 119 -3.35 -11.47 -7.15
C ILE A 119 -2.59 -12.61 -7.83
N ASP A 120 -3.29 -13.64 -8.32
CA ASP A 120 -2.68 -14.79 -8.98
C ASP A 120 -1.90 -14.37 -10.23
N ALA A 121 -2.49 -13.48 -11.04
CA ALA A 121 -1.84 -12.94 -12.24
C ALA A 121 -0.57 -12.15 -11.88
N SER A 122 -0.64 -11.28 -10.87
CA SER A 122 0.51 -10.52 -10.39
C SER A 122 1.61 -11.44 -9.85
N GLN A 123 1.24 -12.47 -9.10
CA GLN A 123 2.18 -13.43 -8.53
C GLN A 123 2.86 -14.27 -9.62
N ALA A 124 2.12 -14.70 -10.65
CA ALA A 124 2.67 -15.39 -11.81
C ALA A 124 3.71 -14.54 -12.55
N ILE A 125 3.40 -13.26 -12.80
CA ILE A 125 4.33 -12.31 -13.44
C ILE A 125 5.57 -12.12 -12.55
N SER A 126 5.38 -11.89 -11.26
CA SER A 126 6.46 -11.63 -10.30
C SER A 126 7.44 -12.80 -10.19
N ARG A 127 6.93 -14.03 -10.16
CA ARG A 127 7.75 -15.24 -10.14
C ARG A 127 8.53 -15.43 -11.45
N ALA A 128 7.88 -15.19 -12.58
CA ALA A 128 8.53 -15.28 -13.90
C ALA A 128 9.63 -14.23 -14.09
N SER A 129 9.54 -13.08 -13.41
CA SER A 129 10.56 -12.02 -13.43
C SER A 129 11.53 -12.06 -12.24
N GLU A 130 11.51 -13.10 -11.41
CA GLU A 130 12.32 -13.23 -10.19
C GLU A 130 12.22 -12.02 -9.23
N ASN A 131 11.05 -11.37 -9.20
CA ASN A 131 10.82 -10.19 -8.37
C ASN A 131 10.33 -10.60 -6.97
N SER A 132 11.28 -10.82 -6.07
CA SER A 132 11.01 -11.24 -4.69
C SER A 132 10.17 -10.23 -3.90
N MET A 133 10.45 -8.93 -4.07
CA MET A 133 9.69 -7.85 -3.42
C MET A 133 8.21 -7.89 -3.83
N MET A 134 7.92 -8.00 -5.13
CA MET A 134 6.54 -8.04 -5.61
C MET A 134 5.82 -9.32 -5.18
N THR A 135 6.55 -10.44 -5.11
CA THR A 135 6.02 -11.70 -4.57
C THR A 135 5.57 -11.53 -3.11
N LEU A 136 6.35 -10.80 -2.31
CA LEU A 136 6.00 -10.50 -0.92
C LEU A 136 4.76 -9.57 -0.83
N VAL A 137 4.64 -8.58 -1.70
CA VAL A 137 3.44 -7.72 -1.77
C VAL A 137 2.19 -8.53 -2.16
N CYS A 138 2.33 -9.52 -3.06
CA CYS A 138 1.26 -10.47 -3.39
C CYS A 138 0.86 -11.29 -2.16
N ASP A 139 1.84 -11.86 -1.44
CA ASP A 139 1.60 -12.64 -0.23
C ASP A 139 0.94 -11.78 0.87
N ALA A 140 1.34 -10.51 1.02
CA ALA A 140 0.75 -9.56 1.96
C ALA A 140 -0.72 -9.27 1.66
N THR A 141 -1.02 -9.03 0.39
CA THR A 141 -2.40 -8.75 -0.05
C THR A 141 -3.27 -10.01 0.07
N GLN A 142 -2.71 -11.19 -0.25
CA GLN A 142 -3.38 -12.46 -0.03
C GLN A 142 -3.67 -12.71 1.45
N ALA A 143 -2.72 -12.37 2.33
CA ALA A 143 -2.92 -12.44 3.77
C ALA A 143 -4.06 -11.49 4.20
N ASP A 144 -4.05 -10.22 3.79
CA ASP A 144 -5.14 -9.26 4.07
C ASP A 144 -6.51 -9.82 3.65
N LEU A 145 -6.58 -10.44 2.46
CA LEU A 145 -7.82 -11.04 1.95
C LEU A 145 -8.29 -12.26 2.76
N ASN A 146 -7.38 -13.14 3.17
CA ASN A 146 -7.72 -14.31 3.98
C ASN A 146 -8.11 -13.92 5.41
N LEU A 147 -7.44 -12.93 5.99
CA LEU A 147 -7.71 -12.46 7.34
C LEU A 147 -9.10 -11.81 7.44
N ARG A 148 -9.57 -11.13 6.40
CA ARG A 148 -10.94 -10.59 6.33
C ARG A 148 -12.02 -11.67 6.39
N GLU A 149 -11.69 -12.91 6.01
CA GLU A 149 -12.58 -14.07 6.15
C GLU A 149 -12.39 -14.81 7.49
N GLY A 150 -11.56 -14.26 8.38
CA GLY A 150 -11.21 -14.88 9.66
C GLY A 150 -10.14 -15.98 9.57
N ASP A 151 -9.50 -16.19 8.41
CA ASP A 151 -8.42 -17.19 8.27
C ASP A 151 -7.07 -16.62 8.71
N MET A 152 -6.86 -16.64 10.03
CA MET A 152 -5.60 -16.28 10.69
C MET A 152 -4.49 -17.33 10.48
N SER A 153 -4.80 -18.50 9.93
CA SER A 153 -3.86 -19.62 9.80
C SER A 153 -3.11 -19.64 8.47
N SER A 154 -3.45 -18.72 7.56
CA SER A 154 -3.00 -18.78 6.18
C SER A 154 -1.47 -18.70 6.04
N THR A 155 -0.92 -19.54 5.15
CA THR A 155 0.51 -19.57 4.83
C THR A 155 1.08 -18.22 4.38
N PRO A 156 0.40 -17.40 3.56
CA PRO A 156 0.89 -16.07 3.16
C PRO A 156 1.14 -15.15 4.35
N PHE A 157 0.27 -15.21 5.36
CA PHE A 157 0.41 -14.45 6.59
C PHE A 157 1.68 -14.83 7.35
N ARG A 158 1.92 -16.14 7.56
CA ARG A 158 3.15 -16.63 8.20
C ARG A 158 4.41 -16.22 7.44
N ARG A 159 4.38 -16.30 6.10
CA ARG A 159 5.49 -15.85 5.24
C ARG A 159 5.78 -14.37 5.42
N CYS A 160 4.76 -13.52 5.48
CA CYS A 160 4.93 -12.08 5.72
C CYS A 160 5.60 -11.78 7.06
N LEU A 161 5.27 -12.55 8.11
CA LEU A 161 5.90 -12.41 9.43
C LEU A 161 7.34 -12.94 9.47
N GLN A 162 7.65 -13.97 8.68
CA GLN A 162 8.98 -14.58 8.60
C GLN A 162 9.99 -13.74 7.81
N VAL A 163 9.53 -12.75 7.01
CA VAL A 163 10.46 -11.83 6.35
C VAL A 163 11.17 -11.01 7.42
N GLY A 164 12.43 -11.37 7.67
CA GLY A 164 13.23 -10.84 8.75
C GLY A 164 13.22 -9.31 8.79
N TRP A 165 13.27 -8.79 10.01
CA TRP A 165 13.27 -7.35 10.26
C TRP A 165 14.52 -6.71 9.63
N GLY A 166 14.39 -6.09 8.46
CA GLY A 166 15.48 -5.27 7.90
C GLY A 166 15.53 -5.18 6.37
N THR A 167 15.45 -6.30 5.65
CA THR A 167 15.71 -6.30 4.19
C THR A 167 14.57 -5.67 3.38
N PHE A 168 13.34 -5.72 3.90
CA PHE A 168 12.14 -5.19 3.24
C PHE A 168 11.26 -4.44 4.24
N ALA A 169 11.86 -3.49 4.96
CA ALA A 169 11.19 -2.74 6.02
C ALA A 169 9.89 -2.07 5.56
N GLU A 170 9.83 -1.58 4.32
CA GLU A 170 8.65 -0.94 3.73
C GLU A 170 7.51 -1.93 3.54
N VAL A 171 7.82 -3.13 3.04
CA VAL A 171 6.80 -4.17 2.82
C VAL A 171 6.29 -4.71 4.15
N VAL A 172 7.17 -4.88 5.13
CA VAL A 172 6.75 -5.25 6.50
C VAL A 172 5.86 -4.16 7.10
N SER A 173 6.21 -2.89 6.94
CA SER A 173 5.38 -1.76 7.40
C SER A 173 4.01 -1.76 6.73
N PHE A 174 3.95 -2.01 5.42
CA PHE A 174 2.70 -2.17 4.68
C PHE A 174 1.84 -3.31 5.24
N CYS A 175 2.42 -4.50 5.46
CA CYS A 175 1.72 -5.63 6.05
C CYS A 175 1.16 -5.28 7.44
N LEU A 176 2.02 -4.77 8.32
CA LEU A 176 1.67 -4.45 9.70
C LEU A 176 0.61 -3.34 9.78
N GLU A 177 0.66 -2.34 8.90
CA GLU A 177 -0.37 -1.31 8.81
C GLU A 177 -1.75 -1.93 8.52
N ARG A 178 -1.81 -2.89 7.59
CA ARG A 178 -3.07 -3.58 7.24
C ARG A 178 -3.59 -4.42 8.39
N LEU A 179 -2.68 -5.13 9.08
CA LEU A 179 -2.99 -5.94 10.27
C LEU A 179 -3.49 -5.08 11.44
N ALA A 180 -2.89 -3.91 11.63
CA ALA A 180 -3.21 -3.02 12.74
C ALA A 180 -4.55 -2.27 12.56
N ASN A 181 -5.06 -2.14 11.34
CA ASN A 181 -6.29 -1.39 11.10
C ASN A 181 -7.54 -2.14 11.58
N ILE A 182 -8.02 -1.78 12.78
CA ILE A 182 -9.11 -2.48 13.45
C ILE A 182 -10.48 -2.36 12.81
N SER A 183 -10.71 -1.31 12.00
CA SER A 183 -11.98 -1.14 11.29
C SER A 183 -12.26 -2.28 10.31
N ARG A 184 -11.24 -3.12 10.05
CA ARG A 184 -11.30 -4.27 9.15
C ARG A 184 -11.67 -5.58 9.86
N TRP A 185 -11.69 -5.62 11.18
CA TRP A 185 -11.89 -6.86 11.95
C TRP A 185 -13.25 -6.84 12.65
N GLU A 186 -14.15 -7.77 12.29
CA GLU A 186 -15.46 -7.89 12.96
C GLU A 186 -15.36 -8.54 14.35
N ALA A 187 -14.37 -9.40 14.60
CA ALA A 187 -14.30 -10.17 15.84
C ALA A 187 -12.91 -10.78 16.15
N PHE A 188 -11.87 -9.99 16.45
CA PHE A 188 -10.67 -10.56 17.11
C PHE A 188 -9.69 -9.54 17.74
N HIS A 189 -8.83 -10.06 18.64
CA HIS A 189 -7.93 -9.37 19.58
C HIS A 189 -7.26 -8.07 19.07
N PRO A 190 -7.74 -6.91 19.50
CA PRO A 190 -7.42 -5.64 18.84
C PRO A 190 -6.05 -5.05 19.20
N THR A 191 -5.39 -5.49 20.28
CA THR A 191 -4.22 -4.77 20.82
C THR A 191 -2.86 -5.21 20.28
N SER A 192 -2.72 -6.43 19.77
CA SER A 192 -1.40 -6.99 19.41
C SER A 192 -0.85 -6.38 18.12
N TRP A 193 -1.63 -6.29 17.05
CA TRP A 193 -1.13 -5.80 15.75
C TRP A 193 -0.74 -4.32 15.73
N PRO A 194 -1.53 -3.38 16.27
CA PRO A 194 -1.09 -1.99 16.39
C PRO A 194 0.20 -1.84 17.20
N THR A 195 0.38 -2.66 18.24
CA THR A 195 1.60 -2.66 19.06
C THR A 195 2.81 -3.18 18.28
N VAL A 196 2.65 -4.29 17.54
CA VAL A 196 3.72 -4.83 16.68
C VAL A 196 4.08 -3.83 15.58
N TYR A 197 3.08 -3.19 14.98
CA TYR A 197 3.29 -2.14 13.98
C TYR A 197 4.06 -0.95 14.57
N LEU A 198 3.66 -0.47 15.75
CA LEU A 198 4.36 0.61 16.45
C LEU A 198 5.82 0.24 16.74
N ALA A 199 6.07 -0.95 17.27
CA ALA A 199 7.42 -1.42 17.58
C ALA A 199 8.30 -1.49 16.33
N HIS A 200 7.76 -1.99 15.22
CA HIS A 200 8.45 -2.03 13.94
C HIS A 200 8.74 -0.62 13.41
N SER A 201 7.74 0.25 13.32
CA SER A 201 7.89 1.63 12.82
C SER A 201 8.85 2.46 13.68
N LEU A 202 8.89 2.24 15.01
CA LEU A 202 9.91 2.83 15.88
C LEU A 202 11.33 2.34 15.53
N LYS A 203 11.50 1.03 15.30
CA LYS A 203 12.80 0.45 14.96
C LYS A 203 13.32 0.99 13.62
N VAL A 204 12.46 1.14 12.62
CA VAL A 204 12.83 1.65 11.29
C VAL A 204 12.76 3.17 11.18
N LYS A 205 12.38 3.86 12.27
CA LYS A 205 12.23 5.33 12.36
C LYS A 205 11.26 5.90 11.32
N GLU A 206 10.19 5.17 11.02
CA GLU A 206 9.15 5.59 10.07
C GLU A 206 8.10 6.45 10.79
N SER A 207 8.22 7.78 10.69
CA SER A 207 7.34 8.71 11.42
C SER A 207 5.85 8.53 11.10
N LEU A 208 5.51 8.31 9.82
CA LEU A 208 4.12 8.08 9.42
C LEU A 208 3.58 6.77 10.00
N GLY A 209 4.38 5.71 10.00
CA GLY A 209 3.98 4.42 10.58
C GLY A 209 3.78 4.50 12.09
N ILE A 210 4.64 5.24 12.81
CA ILE A 210 4.45 5.53 14.24
C ILE A 210 3.11 6.23 14.47
N TYR A 211 2.81 7.28 13.70
CA TYR A 211 1.55 8.01 13.83
C TYR A 211 0.33 7.10 13.58
N LYS A 212 0.34 6.32 12.48
CA LYS A 212 -0.75 5.39 12.15
C LYS A 212 -0.92 4.31 13.22
N ALA A 213 0.17 3.72 13.70
CA ALA A 213 0.12 2.70 14.74
C ALA A 213 -0.48 3.25 16.05
N LEU A 214 -0.11 4.47 16.44
CA LEU A 214 -0.71 5.17 17.58
C LEU A 214 -2.20 5.50 17.36
N GLN A 215 -2.57 5.91 16.15
CA GLN A 215 -3.97 6.12 15.78
C GLN A 215 -4.77 4.83 15.94
N PHE A 216 -4.28 3.71 15.38
CA PHE A 216 -4.93 2.41 15.52
C PHE A 216 -5.07 1.98 16.98
N LEU A 217 -4.04 2.17 17.81
CA LEU A 217 -4.16 1.94 19.26
C LEU A 217 -5.26 2.80 19.88
N GLY A 218 -5.36 4.08 19.51
CA GLY A 218 -6.44 4.97 19.95
C GLY A 218 -7.83 4.45 19.56
N ASP A 219 -7.99 4.02 18.32
CA ASP A 219 -9.24 3.44 17.81
C ASP A 219 -9.63 2.17 18.61
N VAL A 220 -8.64 1.35 19.00
CA VAL A 220 -8.85 0.15 19.83
C VAL A 220 -9.40 0.52 21.20
N PHE A 221 -8.81 1.52 21.86
CA PHE A 221 -9.27 1.95 23.18
C PHE A 221 -10.69 2.50 23.12
N LEU A 222 -11.02 3.27 22.07
CA LEU A 222 -12.38 3.78 21.86
C LEU A 222 -13.39 2.64 21.65
N TRP A 223 -13.04 1.65 20.82
CA TRP A 223 -13.90 0.48 20.58
C TRP A 223 -14.14 -0.33 21.85
N ILE A 224 -13.10 -0.62 22.64
CA ILE A 224 -13.21 -1.35 23.91
C ILE A 224 -14.14 -0.61 24.88
N HIS A 225 -13.99 0.71 24.98
CA HIS A 225 -14.80 1.55 25.85
C HIS A 225 -16.29 1.52 25.46
N GLN A 226 -16.59 1.63 24.16
CA GLN A 226 -17.95 1.65 23.64
C GLN A 226 -18.68 0.31 23.80
N ASN A 227 -17.97 -0.82 23.69
CA ASN A 227 -18.55 -2.16 23.73
C ASN A 227 -18.58 -2.79 25.14
N GLY A 228 -18.13 -2.08 26.17
CA GLY A 228 -18.17 -2.58 27.55
C GLY A 228 -17.33 -3.83 27.80
N CYS A 229 -16.35 -4.13 26.93
CA CYS A 229 -15.45 -5.27 27.12
C CYS A 229 -14.55 -5.00 28.34
N SER A 230 -14.82 -5.66 29.46
CA SER A 230 -13.93 -5.60 30.61
C SER A 230 -12.64 -6.35 30.29
N PRO A 231 -11.45 -5.81 30.62
CA PRO A 231 -10.15 -6.47 30.36
C PRO A 231 -9.98 -7.84 31.01
N GLN A 232 -10.89 -8.25 31.90
CA GLN A 232 -10.78 -9.49 32.66
C GLN A 232 -11.29 -10.74 31.91
N GLN A 233 -12.10 -10.58 30.85
CA GLN A 233 -12.62 -11.74 30.10
C GLN A 233 -11.69 -12.26 28.99
N SER A 234 -10.59 -11.58 28.68
CA SER A 234 -9.72 -11.92 27.54
C SER A 234 -8.50 -12.78 27.89
N ARG A 235 -8.43 -13.43 29.07
CA ARG A 235 -7.37 -14.39 29.42
C ARG A 235 -7.53 -15.75 28.73
N VAL A 236 -8.06 -15.78 27.51
CA VAL A 236 -7.92 -16.95 26.64
C VAL A 236 -6.48 -16.88 26.12
N HIS A 237 -5.72 -17.96 26.32
CA HIS A 237 -4.36 -18.12 25.80
C HIS A 237 -4.31 -17.63 24.36
N ASP A 238 -3.65 -16.50 24.11
CA ASP A 238 -3.39 -16.00 22.78
C ASP A 238 -2.33 -16.93 22.16
N PRO A 239 -2.72 -17.84 21.24
CA PRO A 239 -1.81 -18.83 20.68
C PRO A 239 -0.76 -18.18 19.76
N TYR A 240 -0.83 -16.86 19.54
CA TYR A 240 -0.05 -16.16 18.54
C TYR A 240 1.24 -15.52 19.09
N TRP A 241 1.43 -15.45 20.41
CA TRP A 241 2.71 -14.98 21.00
C TRP A 241 3.92 -15.80 20.59
N GLY A 242 3.73 -17.09 20.24
CA GLY A 242 4.81 -17.95 19.77
C GLY A 242 5.39 -17.56 18.39
N TYR A 243 4.71 -16.71 17.61
CA TYR A 243 5.21 -16.27 16.29
C TYR A 243 6.14 -15.05 16.36
N LEU A 244 6.27 -14.40 17.53
CA LEU A 244 7.09 -13.21 17.72
C LEU A 244 8.46 -13.50 18.40
N GLN A 245 8.74 -14.77 18.71
CA GLN A 245 10.05 -15.24 19.21
C GLN A 245 10.91 -15.73 18.04
#